data_AF-A0A8J5V9W3-F1
#
_entry.id   AF-A0A8J5V9W3-F1
#
_cell.length_a   1.000
_cell.length_b   1.000
_cell.length_c   1.000
_cell.angle_alpha   90.00
_cell.angle_beta   90.00
_cell.angle_gamma   90.00
#
_symmetry.space_group_name_H-M   'P 1'
#
loop_
_entity.id
_entity.type
_entity.pdbx_description
1 polymer ?
#
loop_
_entity_poly.entity_id
_entity_poly.type
_entity_poly.pdbx_seq_one_letter_code
_entity_poly.pdbx_strand_id
1 'polypeptide(L)'
;MGNFASRCVSGGAGARRPPLVIGPDGRPVSVEEAMTAAELMIEAPGHVVARAADVAKERRVRAMAADEPLLAGEVYLLVHACRAGARLGDSEVEAIGRLAVSGGKKEVRRAAGPAARGSSRKR
;
A
#
# COMPACT_ATOMS: atom_id res chain seq x y z
N MET A 1 -14.39 -18.60 -9.22
CA MET A 1 -13.29 -18.53 -8.24
C MET A 1 -12.65 -17.16 -8.32
N GLY A 2 -12.83 -16.34 -7.29
CA GLY A 2 -12.31 -14.98 -7.24
C GLY A 2 -13.16 -14.07 -6.35
N ASN A 3 -13.28 -14.42 -5.07
CA ASN A 3 -13.85 -13.49 -4.09
C ASN A 3 -12.73 -12.53 -3.68
N PHE A 4 -12.73 -11.32 -4.25
CA PHE A 4 -12.06 -10.19 -3.65
C PHE A 4 -12.87 -9.80 -2.41
N ALA A 5 -12.62 -10.51 -1.31
CA ALA A 5 -13.13 -10.13 0.00
C ALA A 5 -12.49 -8.78 0.36
N SER A 6 -13.18 -7.71 -0.02
CA SER A 6 -12.99 -6.37 0.54
C SER A 6 -13.11 -6.49 2.06
N ARG A 7 -11.96 -6.64 2.75
CA ARG A 7 -11.92 -6.67 4.21
C ARG A 7 -12.28 -5.28 4.72
N CYS A 8 -13.52 -5.16 5.19
CA CYS A 8 -13.95 -4.05 6.04
C CYS A 8 -13.07 -4.03 7.30
N VAL A 9 -12.12 -3.10 7.36
CA VAL A 9 -11.46 -2.74 8.62
C VAL A 9 -12.45 -1.91 9.44
N SER A 10 -13.25 -2.59 10.25
CA SER A 10 -14.06 -1.93 11.28
C SER A 10 -13.13 -1.26 12.28
N GLY A 11 -13.27 0.06 12.40
CA GLY A 11 -12.55 0.86 13.40
C GLY A 11 -13.01 0.48 14.80
N GLY A 12 -12.13 -0.16 15.56
CA GLY A 12 -12.19 -0.27 17.01
C GLY A 12 -11.02 0.50 17.61
N ALA A 13 -11.28 1.39 18.56
CA ALA A 13 -10.26 2.09 19.33
C ALA A 13 -9.41 1.04 20.08
N GLY A 14 -8.22 0.75 19.56
CA GLY A 14 -7.29 -0.27 20.10
C GLY A 14 -6.70 -1.22 19.05
N ALA A 15 -7.28 -1.30 17.84
CA ALA A 15 -6.73 -2.15 16.78
C ALA A 15 -5.57 -1.42 16.06
N ARG A 16 -4.35 -1.96 16.20
CA ARG A 16 -3.17 -1.49 15.46
C ARG A 16 -3.45 -1.64 13.96
N ARG A 17 -3.19 -0.61 13.16
CA ARG A 17 -3.44 -0.65 11.72
C ARG A 17 -2.53 -1.71 11.08
N PRO A 18 -3.01 -2.55 10.16
CA PRO A 18 -2.13 -3.49 9.47
C PRO A 18 -1.04 -2.72 8.71
N PRO A 19 0.15 -3.32 8.49
CA PRO A 19 1.16 -2.74 7.63
C PRO A 19 0.59 -2.42 6.23
N LEU A 20 1.04 -1.31 5.65
CA LEU A 20 0.65 -0.89 4.30
C LEU A 20 1.84 -1.00 3.36
N VAL A 21 1.65 -1.64 2.20
CA VAL A 21 2.66 -1.75 1.15
C VAL A 21 2.18 -0.98 -0.07
N ILE A 22 3.03 -0.12 -0.60
CA ILE A 22 2.77 0.64 -1.81
C ILE A 22 3.56 0.03 -2.95
N GLY A 23 2.83 -0.59 -3.87
CA GLY A 23 3.39 -1.18 -5.09
C GLY A 23 3.80 -0.15 -6.14
N PRO A 24 4.42 -0.61 -7.25
CA PRO A 24 4.71 0.23 -8.42
C PRO A 24 3.46 0.89 -9.02
N ASP A 25 2.28 0.30 -8.81
CA ASP A 25 0.98 0.85 -9.22
C ASP A 25 0.55 2.08 -8.39
N GLY A 26 1.31 2.44 -7.35
CA GLY A 26 1.01 3.53 -6.43
C GLY A 26 -0.21 3.28 -5.52
N ARG A 27 -0.80 2.08 -5.58
CA ARG A 27 -1.95 1.70 -4.75
C ARG A 27 -1.45 1.07 -3.45
N PRO A 28 -1.86 1.58 -2.28
CA PRO A 28 -1.54 0.96 -1.00
C PRO A 28 -2.39 -0.31 -0.79
N VAL A 29 -1.74 -1.36 -0.33
CA VAL A 29 -2.36 -2.66 0.01
C VAL A 29 -2.01 -2.99 1.46
N SER A 30 -3.02 -3.41 2.24
CA SER A 30 -2.80 -3.90 3.60
C SER A 30 -2.35 -5.36 3.58
N VAL A 31 -1.33 -5.67 4.36
CA VAL A 31 -0.77 -7.03 4.52
C VAL A 31 -0.85 -7.49 5.97
N GLU A 32 -0.54 -8.76 6.24
CA GLU A 32 -0.55 -9.29 7.61
C GLU A 32 0.64 -8.75 8.42
N GLU A 33 0.43 -8.53 9.73
CA GLU A 33 1.43 -7.95 10.66
C GLU A 33 2.66 -8.86 10.86
N ALA A 34 2.59 -10.14 10.47
CA ALA A 34 3.70 -11.08 10.58
C ALA A 34 4.43 -11.35 9.25
N MET A 35 4.03 -10.68 8.17
CA MET A 35 4.66 -10.88 6.86
C MET A 35 6.10 -10.33 6.90
N THR A 36 7.02 -11.08 6.32
CA THR A 36 8.43 -10.69 6.15
C THR A 36 8.64 -9.97 4.83
N ALA A 37 9.71 -9.18 4.74
CA ALA A 37 10.10 -8.57 3.48
C ALA A 37 10.34 -9.63 2.38
N ALA A 38 10.87 -10.81 2.74
CA ALA A 38 11.10 -11.93 1.83
C ALA A 38 9.81 -12.39 1.14
N GLU A 39 8.70 -12.53 1.88
CA GLU A 39 7.43 -12.97 1.31
C GLU A 39 6.92 -11.99 0.24
N LEU A 40 7.04 -10.68 0.48
CA LEU A 40 6.71 -9.66 -0.52
C LEU A 40 7.66 -9.69 -1.73
N MET A 41 8.95 -9.96 -1.52
CA MET A 41 9.93 -10.09 -2.61
C MET A 41 9.68 -11.34 -3.45
N ILE A 42 9.13 -12.41 -2.87
CA ILE A 42 8.72 -13.62 -3.61
C ILE A 42 7.48 -13.32 -4.46
N GLU A 43 6.49 -12.59 -3.92
CA GLU A 43 5.30 -12.17 -4.67
C GLU A 43 5.61 -11.20 -5.80
N ALA A 44 6.64 -10.35 -5.63
CA ALA A 44 7.09 -9.40 -6.63
C ALA A 44 8.60 -9.53 -6.92
N PRO A 45 9.00 -10.52 -7.73
CA PRO A 45 10.40 -10.71 -8.12
C PRO A 45 11.01 -9.45 -8.73
N GLY A 46 12.31 -9.24 -8.49
CA GLY A 46 13.04 -8.07 -8.97
C GLY A 46 12.74 -6.78 -8.19
N HIS A 47 11.95 -6.84 -7.12
CA HIS A 47 11.70 -5.72 -6.22
C HIS A 47 12.29 -5.95 -4.84
N VAL A 48 12.53 -4.86 -4.12
CA VAL A 48 12.93 -4.82 -2.72
C VAL A 48 11.92 -4.01 -1.92
N VAL A 49 11.81 -4.32 -0.63
CA VAL A 49 10.96 -3.60 0.31
C VAL A 49 11.78 -2.54 1.03
N ALA A 50 11.24 -1.33 1.16
CA ALA A 50 11.85 -0.24 1.92
C ALA A 50 10.82 0.44 2.82
N ARG A 51 11.23 0.89 4.02
CA ARG A 51 10.37 1.67 4.92
C ARG A 51 10.21 3.09 4.40
N ALA A 52 8.98 3.54 4.19
CA ALA A 52 8.70 4.88 3.66
C ALA A 52 9.27 5.98 4.57
N ALA A 53 9.22 5.79 5.89
CA ALA A 53 9.78 6.72 6.88
C ALA A 53 11.31 6.87 6.73
N ASP A 54 12.03 5.76 6.59
CA ASP A 54 13.49 5.77 6.40
C ASP A 54 13.86 6.41 5.06
N VAL A 55 13.11 6.08 4.01
CA VAL A 55 13.31 6.68 2.69
C VAL A 55 13.08 8.19 2.70
N ALA A 56 12.04 8.67 3.39
CA ALA A 56 11.76 10.10 3.53
C ALA A 56 12.84 10.82 4.35
N LYS A 57 13.33 10.19 5.43
CA LYS A 57 14.35 10.75 6.33
C LYS A 57 15.74 10.78 5.69
N GLU A 58 16.16 9.68 5.09
CA GLU A 58 17.50 9.52 4.52
C GLU A 58 17.59 10.00 3.07
N ARG A 59 16.43 10.25 2.42
CA ARG A 59 16.31 10.55 0.99
C ARG A 59 17.00 9.50 0.11
N ARG A 60 16.98 8.24 0.58
CA ARG A 60 17.65 7.11 -0.05
C ARG A 60 16.82 5.86 0.13
N VAL A 61 16.73 5.04 -0.92
CA VAL A 61 16.03 3.76 -0.84
C VAL A 61 16.87 2.78 -0.04
N ARG A 62 16.50 2.52 1.21
CA ARG A 62 17.15 1.51 2.04
C ARG A 62 16.32 0.23 2.03
N ALA A 63 16.84 -0.79 1.36
CA ALA A 63 16.22 -2.11 1.35
C ALA A 63 16.24 -2.71 2.75
N MET A 64 15.10 -3.28 3.16
CA MET A 64 15.00 -4.08 4.37
C MET A 64 15.72 -5.42 4.18
N ALA A 65 16.18 -5.99 5.30
CA ALA A 65 16.63 -7.38 5.28
C ALA A 65 15.44 -8.30 4.98
N ALA A 66 15.69 -9.37 4.23
CA ALA A 66 14.64 -10.30 3.80
C ALA A 66 13.86 -10.89 4.98
N ASP A 67 14.55 -11.21 6.08
CA ASP A 67 13.96 -11.80 7.29
C ASP A 67 13.29 -10.77 8.22
N GLU A 68 13.33 -9.47 7.88
CA GLU A 68 12.75 -8.43 8.73
C GLU A 68 11.21 -8.39 8.59
N PRO A 69 10.46 -8.46 9.71
CA PRO A 69 9.01 -8.42 9.67
C PRO A 69 8.47 -7.00 9.42
N LEU A 70 7.30 -6.92 8.81
CA LEU A 70 6.55 -5.68 8.66
C LEU A 70 5.83 -5.33 9.96
N LEU A 71 5.84 -4.06 10.32
CA LEU A 71 5.31 -3.56 11.57
C LEU A 71 3.95 -2.90 11.34
N ALA A 72 3.00 -3.20 12.20
CA ALA A 72 1.70 -2.55 12.16
C ALA A 72 1.81 -1.04 12.37
N GLY A 73 1.04 -0.29 11.57
CA GLY A 73 1.07 1.16 11.51
C GLY A 73 2.12 1.74 10.56
N GLU A 74 3.05 0.93 10.08
CA GLU A 74 4.11 1.37 9.17
C GLU A 74 3.72 1.24 7.70
N VAL A 75 4.35 2.10 6.89
CA VAL A 75 4.18 2.14 5.43
C VAL A 75 5.48 1.72 4.76
N TYR A 76 5.34 0.81 3.81
CA TYR A 76 6.42 0.19 3.06
C TYR A 76 6.27 0.48 1.57
N LEU A 77 7.38 0.54 0.87
CA LEU A 77 7.48 0.77 -0.56
C LEU A 77 8.05 -0.48 -1.22
N LEU A 78 7.41 -0.92 -2.30
CA LEU A 78 7.95 -1.93 -3.19
C LEU A 78 8.68 -1.21 -4.34
N VAL A 79 10.00 -1.35 -4.38
CA VAL A 79 10.85 -0.61 -5.33
C VAL A 79 11.66 -1.59 -6.14
N HIS A 80 11.85 -1.34 -7.44
CA HIS A 80 12.71 -2.17 -8.27
C HIS A 80 14.12 -2.28 -7.66
N ALA A 81 14.70 -3.48 -7.63
CA ALA A 81 15.97 -3.76 -6.96
C ALA A 81 17.13 -2.90 -7.47
N CYS A 82 17.10 -2.51 -8.75
CA CYS A 82 18.08 -1.59 -9.35
C CYS A 82 18.08 -0.19 -8.71
N ARG A 83 17.02 0.18 -7.99
CA ARG A 83 16.93 1.45 -7.25
C ARG A 83 17.30 1.29 -5.77
N ALA A 84 17.62 0.10 -5.29
CA ALA A 84 18.13 -0.09 -3.94
C ALA A 84 19.41 0.74 -3.76
N GLY A 85 19.44 1.59 -2.73
CA GLY A 85 20.54 2.52 -2.50
C GLY A 85 20.54 3.75 -3.41
N ALA A 86 19.55 3.95 -4.27
CA ALA A 86 19.42 5.19 -5.05
C ALA A 86 18.99 6.35 -4.16
N ARG A 87 19.51 7.55 -4.47
CA ARG A 87 19.07 8.81 -3.85
C ARG A 87 17.78 9.28 -4.52
N LEU A 88 16.85 9.78 -3.72
CA LEU A 88 15.58 10.32 -4.21
C LEU A 88 15.63 11.84 -4.34
N GLY A 89 15.03 12.34 -5.41
CA GLY A 89 14.80 13.77 -5.60
C GLY A 89 13.68 14.30 -4.68
N ASP A 90 13.58 15.62 -4.55
CA ASP A 90 12.55 16.27 -3.72
C ASP A 90 11.13 15.87 -4.12
N SER A 91 10.84 15.82 -5.42
CA SER A 91 9.53 15.41 -5.93
C SER A 91 9.17 13.97 -5.59
N GLU A 92 10.15 13.07 -5.55
CA GLU A 92 9.93 11.66 -5.21
C GLU A 92 9.67 11.49 -3.71
N VAL A 93 10.45 12.18 -2.88
CA VAL A 93 10.25 12.20 -1.43
C VAL A 93 8.90 12.80 -1.07
N GLU A 94 8.50 13.87 -1.75
CA GLU A 94 7.19 14.49 -1.56
C GLU A 94 6.04 13.54 -1.97
N ALA A 95 6.18 12.83 -3.10
CA ALA A 95 5.20 11.84 -3.53
C ALA A 95 5.05 10.72 -2.49
N ILE A 96 6.16 10.20 -1.95
CA ILE A 96 6.15 9.19 -0.88
C ILE A 96 5.49 9.74 0.38
N GLY A 97 5.82 10.96 0.79
CA GLY A 97 5.21 11.62 1.95
C GLY A 97 3.69 11.78 1.79
N ARG A 98 3.23 12.20 0.62
CA ARG A 98 1.79 12.31 0.30
C ARG A 98 1.09 10.95 0.37
N LEU A 99 1.73 9.89 -0.12
CA LEU A 99 1.18 8.53 -0.10
C LEU A 99 1.16 7.91 1.30
N ALA A 100 2.20 8.15 2.11
CA ALA A 100 2.26 7.71 3.50
C ALA A 100 1.19 8.40 4.37
N VAL A 101 0.90 9.68 4.10
CA VAL A 101 -0.14 10.45 4.80
C VAL A 101 -1.55 10.16 4.26
N SER A 102 -1.69 9.86 2.96
CA SER A 102 -2.99 9.57 2.32
C SER A 102 -3.48 8.14 2.54
N GLY A 103 -2.65 7.23 3.07
CA GLY A 103 -3.09 5.94 3.60
C GLY A 103 -4.19 6.03 4.69
N GLY A 104 -4.47 7.24 5.21
CA GLY A 104 -5.60 7.54 6.08
C GLY A 104 -6.77 8.31 5.45
N LYS A 105 -6.71 8.71 4.17
CA LYS A 105 -7.77 9.47 3.49
C LYS A 105 -8.29 8.71 2.29
N LYS A 106 -9.39 7.99 2.54
CA LYS A 106 -10.39 7.59 1.54
C LYS A 106 -10.68 8.77 0.59
N GLU A 107 -10.10 8.79 -0.60
CA GLU A 107 -10.78 9.38 -1.75
C GLU A 107 -11.71 8.31 -2.29
N VAL A 108 -12.88 8.19 -1.65
CA VAL A 108 -14.04 7.56 -2.25
C VAL A 108 -14.39 8.42 -3.45
N ARG A 109 -13.88 8.07 -4.63
CA ARG A 109 -14.52 8.47 -5.87
C ARG A 109 -15.88 7.77 -5.88
N ARG A 110 -16.90 8.53 -5.46
CA ARG A 110 -18.30 8.17 -5.61
C ARG A 110 -18.52 7.87 -7.09
N ALA A 111 -18.55 6.59 -7.46
CA ALA A 111 -19.23 6.18 -8.67
C ALA A 111 -20.73 6.39 -8.39
N ALA A 112 -21.20 7.59 -8.72
CA ALA A 112 -22.62 7.83 -8.93
C ALA A 112 -23.03 6.99 -10.14
N GLY A 113 -23.41 5.73 -9.91
CA GLY A 113 -24.17 4.95 -10.88
C GLY A 113 -25.57 5.54 -10.96
N PRO A 114 -26.08 5.89 -12.16
CA PRO A 114 -27.43 6.43 -12.28
C PRO A 114 -28.46 5.35 -11.93
N ALA A 115 -29.42 5.73 -11.08
CA ALA A 115 -30.64 5.00 -10.87
C ALA A 115 -31.49 5.01 -12.13
N ALA A 116 -31.90 3.83 -12.61
CA ALA A 116 -33.21 3.61 -13.23
C ALA A 116 -33.31 2.15 -13.69
N ARG A 117 -34.01 1.31 -12.92
CA ARG A 117 -34.52 0.01 -13.39
C ARG A 117 -36.03 0.12 -13.53
N GLY A 118 -36.49 0.85 -14.54
CA GLY A 118 -37.86 0.79 -15.01
C GLY A 118 -37.98 -0.38 -15.98
N SER A 119 -38.46 -1.54 -15.50
CA SER A 119 -38.77 -2.66 -16.38
C SER A 119 -40.26 -2.64 -16.69
N SER A 120 -40.58 -2.20 -17.91
CA SER A 120 -41.85 -2.46 -18.57
C SER A 120 -42.11 -3.96 -18.65
N ARG A 121 -43.30 -4.42 -18.26
CA ARG A 121 -43.84 -5.69 -18.73
C ARG A 121 -45.35 -5.57 -19.00
N LYS A 122 -45.65 -5.61 -20.30
CA LYS A 122 -46.97 -5.86 -20.93
C LYS A 122 -47.62 -7.12 -20.37
N ARG A 123 -48.91 -7.04 -20.01
CA ARG A 123 -50.04 -7.58 -20.79
C ARG A 123 -51.36 -7.18 -20.14
#